data_AF-A0A552EAA0-F1
#
_entry.id   AF-A0A552EAA0-F1
#
_cell.length_a   1.000
_cell.length_b   1.000
_cell.length_c   1.000
_cell.angle_alpha   90.00
_cell.angle_beta   90.00
_cell.angle_gamma   90.00
#
_symmetry.space_group_name_H-M   'P 1'
#
loop_
_entity.id
_entity.type
_entity.pdbx_description
1 polymer ?
#
loop_
_entity_poly.entity_id
_entity_poly.type
_entity_poly.pdbx_seq_one_letter_code
_entity_poly.pdbx_strand_id
1 'polypeptide(L)'
;MTTIKAGEIWVASIPFTNGISSKKRPVLILWLDEADVVLAAVTSAQPRTQTDVLLKDWSSSGLRVASNVRLSRLDCLEKSLLITKLGQLSPEDADNLREVWNTHIKPQFSNNAIAFHKINKGRSLWGGSTFWEWRSFFFISSNSC
;
A
#
# COMPACT_ATOMS: atom_id res chain seq x y z
N MET A 1 -22.90 -5.20 -7.82
CA MET A 1 -21.47 -5.48 -7.52
C MET A 1 -20.85 -4.22 -6.95
N THR A 2 -20.31 -4.26 -5.75
CA THR A 2 -19.60 -3.12 -5.15
C THR A 2 -18.23 -2.98 -5.79
N THR A 3 -18.01 -1.87 -6.50
CA THR A 3 -16.70 -1.56 -7.08
C THR A 3 -15.76 -1.09 -5.97
N ILE A 4 -14.77 -1.93 -5.63
CA ILE A 4 -13.70 -1.60 -4.68
C ILE A 4 -12.70 -0.68 -5.38
N LYS A 5 -12.16 0.31 -4.67
CA LYS A 5 -11.16 1.24 -5.20
C LYS A 5 -9.96 1.40 -4.26
N ALA A 6 -8.80 1.69 -4.83
CA ALA A 6 -7.64 2.10 -4.05
C ALA A 6 -7.93 3.40 -3.29
N GLY A 7 -7.35 3.54 -2.09
CA GLY A 7 -7.62 4.65 -1.17
C GLY A 7 -8.88 4.46 -0.32
N GLU A 8 -9.64 3.38 -0.49
CA GLU A 8 -10.77 3.08 0.38
C GLU A 8 -10.32 2.38 1.67
N ILE A 9 -10.99 2.69 2.78
CA ILE A 9 -10.82 1.98 4.04
C ILE A 9 -11.93 0.94 4.17
N TRP A 10 -11.53 -0.31 4.37
CA TRP A 10 -12.42 -1.45 4.50
C TRP A 10 -12.18 -2.21 5.80
N VAL A 11 -13.13 -3.03 6.23
CA VAL A 11 -12.89 -4.09 7.20
C VAL A 11 -12.63 -5.38 6.43
N ALA A 12 -11.49 -6.01 6.68
CA ALA A 12 -11.13 -7.30 6.12
C ALA A 12 -11.13 -8.39 7.20
N SER A 13 -11.46 -9.61 6.80
CA SER A 13 -11.28 -10.82 7.60
C SER A 13 -9.89 -11.39 7.34
N ILE A 14 -8.92 -11.10 8.22
CA ILE A 14 -7.55 -11.59 8.04
C ILE A 14 -7.41 -12.93 8.78
N PRO A 15 -7.17 -14.05 8.08
CA PRO A 15 -6.91 -15.33 8.72
C PRO A 15 -5.58 -15.28 9.47
N PHE A 16 -5.51 -15.89 10.65
CA PHE A 16 -4.23 -16.13 11.32
C PHE A 16 -3.49 -17.27 10.62
N THR A 17 -2.17 -17.34 10.82
CA THR A 17 -1.29 -18.37 10.23
C THR A 17 -1.68 -19.80 10.59
N ASN A 18 -2.50 -19.98 11.63
CA ASN A 18 -3.03 -21.28 12.04
C ASN A 18 -4.33 -21.68 11.33
N GLY A 19 -4.91 -20.83 10.47
CA GLY A 19 -6.12 -21.09 9.67
C GLY A 19 -7.43 -21.25 10.45
N ILE A 20 -7.37 -21.40 11.77
CA ILE A 20 -8.53 -21.74 12.63
C ILE A 20 -9.33 -20.49 13.02
N SER A 21 -8.68 -19.32 13.04
CA SER A 21 -9.35 -18.09 13.44
C SER A 21 -8.99 -16.95 12.50
N SER A 22 -9.90 -16.00 12.37
CA SER A 22 -9.70 -14.76 11.63
C SER A 22 -9.96 -13.58 12.54
N LYS A 23 -9.30 -12.46 12.26
CA LYS A 23 -9.55 -11.20 12.97
C LYS A 23 -9.99 -10.13 12.00
N LYS A 24 -11.15 -9.54 12.30
CA LYS A 24 -11.68 -8.39 11.57
C LYS A 24 -10.86 -7.17 11.91
N ARG A 25 -10.25 -6.55 10.89
CA ARG A 25 -9.41 -5.36 11.06
C ARG A 25 -9.71 -4.33 9.99
N PRO A 26 -9.66 -3.03 10.32
CA PRO A 26 -9.65 -2.00 9.31
C PRO A 26 -8.36 -2.09 8.49
N VAL A 27 -8.48 -1.88 7.20
CA VAL A 27 -7.40 -1.98 6.20
C VAL A 27 -7.56 -0.86 5.18
N LEU A 28 -6.45 -0.36 4.67
CA LEU A 28 -6.41 0.60 3.56
C LEU A 28 -6.09 -0.15 2.28
N ILE A 29 -6.96 -0.07 1.28
CA ILE A 29 -6.70 -0.63 -0.05
C ILE A 29 -5.63 0.22 -0.75
N LEU A 30 -4.50 -0.38 -1.09
CA LEU A 30 -3.42 0.30 -1.83
C LEU A 30 -3.50 -0.01 -3.31
N TRP A 31 -3.74 -1.27 -3.65
CA TRP A 31 -3.77 -1.75 -5.03
C TRP A 31 -4.75 -2.92 -5.19
N LEU A 32 -5.23 -3.10 -6.42
CA LEU A 32 -6.23 -4.09 -6.78
C LEU A 32 -5.73 -4.87 -7.99
N ASP A 33 -5.85 -6.20 -7.92
CA ASP A 33 -5.74 -7.09 -9.06
C ASP A 33 -7.13 -7.58 -9.51
N GLU A 34 -7.22 -8.59 -10.38
CA GLU A 34 -8.49 -9.23 -10.75
C GLU A 34 -9.24 -9.83 -9.55
N ALA A 35 -8.60 -10.75 -8.81
CA ALA A 35 -9.21 -11.44 -7.66
C ALA A 35 -8.72 -10.90 -6.31
N ASP A 36 -7.52 -10.31 -6.28
CA ASP A 36 -6.82 -9.97 -5.05
C ASP A 36 -6.73 -8.47 -4.82
N VAL A 37 -6.43 -8.10 -3.57
CA VAL A 37 -6.15 -6.74 -3.15
C VAL A 37 -4.88 -6.71 -2.31
N VAL A 38 -4.03 -5.72 -2.55
CA VAL A 38 -2.91 -5.40 -1.68
C VAL A 38 -3.33 -4.26 -0.78
N LEU A 39 -3.16 -4.46 0.52
CA LEU A 39 -3.62 -3.52 1.52
C LEU A 39 -2.62 -3.35 2.67
N ALA A 40 -2.77 -2.25 3.39
CA ALA A 40 -2.03 -1.98 4.61
C ALA A 40 -2.95 -2.05 5.82
N ALA A 41 -2.46 -2.60 6.92
CA ALA A 41 -3.21 -2.70 8.16
C ALA A 41 -3.41 -1.31 8.80
N VAL A 42 -4.63 -1.03 9.25
CA VAL A 42 -4.95 0.15 10.06
C VAL A 42 -5.05 -0.26 11.53
N THR A 43 -4.40 0.47 12.44
CA THR A 43 -4.39 0.16 13.87
C THR A 43 -4.46 1.43 14.72
N SER A 44 -5.06 1.32 15.91
CA SER A 44 -5.05 2.37 16.94
C SER A 44 -3.86 2.27 17.89
N ALA A 45 -3.06 1.21 17.80
CA ALA A 45 -1.82 1.06 18.57
C ALA A 45 -0.82 2.16 18.19
N GLN A 46 0.03 2.60 19.13
CA GLN A 46 1.03 3.62 18.86
C GLN A 46 1.95 3.25 17.68
N PRO A 47 2.31 4.22 16.81
CA PRO A 47 3.31 4.04 15.77
C PRO A 47 4.61 3.47 16.34
N ARG A 48 5.15 2.43 15.71
CA ARG A 48 6.42 1.78 16.13
C ARG A 48 7.58 2.15 15.23
N THR A 49 7.28 2.53 13.99
CA THR A 49 8.27 2.78 12.94
C THR A 49 7.93 4.05 12.18
N GLN A 50 8.91 4.61 11.46
CA GLN A 50 8.70 5.77 10.58
C GLN A 50 7.73 5.48 9.42
N THR A 51 7.49 4.20 9.12
CA THR A 51 6.52 3.74 8.10
C THR A 51 5.09 3.60 8.63
N ASP A 52 4.86 3.82 9.94
CA ASP A 52 3.53 3.84 10.51
C ASP A 52 3.00 5.28 10.45
N VAL A 53 2.10 5.55 9.52
CA VAL A 53 1.60 6.90 9.20
C VAL A 53 0.34 7.19 9.98
N LEU A 54 0.37 8.21 10.83
CA LEU A 54 -0.81 8.68 11.57
C LEU A 54 -1.83 9.29 10.60
N LEU A 55 -3.08 8.86 10.69
CA LEU A 55 -4.19 9.48 9.97
C LEU A 55 -4.70 10.69 10.75
N LYS A 56 -4.64 11.88 10.16
CA LYS A 56 -5.19 13.09 10.76
C LYS A 56 -6.71 13.11 10.63
N ASP A 57 -7.23 12.73 9.47
CA ASP A 57 -8.65 12.78 9.14
C ASP A 57 -9.34 11.41 9.30
N TRP A 58 -8.88 10.63 10.30
CA TRP A 58 -9.37 9.28 10.57
C TRP A 58 -10.89 9.22 10.73
N SER A 59 -11.50 10.23 11.36
CA SER A 59 -12.95 10.28 11.59
C SER A 59 -13.73 10.43 10.28
N SER A 60 -13.26 11.30 9.38
CA SER A 60 -13.86 11.47 8.04
C SER A 60 -13.73 10.21 7.19
N SER A 61 -12.69 9.42 7.44
CA SER A 61 -12.42 8.15 6.77
C SER A 61 -13.23 6.97 7.35
N GLY A 62 -14.15 7.22 8.29
CA GLY A 62 -15.04 6.23 8.89
C GLY A 62 -14.45 5.43 10.05
N LEU A 63 -13.27 5.82 10.54
CA LEU A 63 -12.66 5.20 11.72
C LEU A 63 -13.25 5.81 13.00
N ARG A 64 -13.40 4.99 14.04
CA ARG A 64 -13.97 5.40 15.32
C ARG A 64 -12.97 6.01 16.29
N VAL A 65 -11.69 5.77 16.05
CA VAL A 65 -10.59 6.19 16.92
C VAL A 65 -9.41 6.64 16.06
N ALA A 66 -8.58 7.53 16.61
CA ALA A 66 -7.30 7.89 16.02
C ALA A 66 -6.49 6.62 15.71
N SER A 67 -6.07 6.49 14.45
CA SER A 67 -5.43 5.30 13.93
C SER A 67 -4.26 5.67 13.01
N ASN A 68 -3.36 4.73 12.80
CA ASN A 68 -2.29 4.81 11.82
C ASN A 68 -2.35 3.66 10.83
N VAL A 69 -1.84 3.91 9.63
CA VAL A 69 -1.63 2.94 8.57
C VAL A 69 -0.21 2.42 8.67
N ARG A 70 -0.05 1.09 8.72
CA ARG A 70 1.26 0.45 8.82
C ARG A 70 1.78 0.05 7.46
N LEU A 71 2.60 0.90 6.85
CA LEU A 71 3.13 0.61 5.51
C LEU A 71 4.24 -0.46 5.52
N SER A 72 4.86 -0.74 6.66
CA SER A 72 5.81 -1.85 6.82
C SER A 72 5.17 -3.23 6.79
N ARG A 73 3.83 -3.31 6.86
CA ARG A 73 3.09 -4.58 6.88
C ARG A 73 1.96 -4.53 5.87
N LEU A 74 2.26 -5.01 4.68
CA LEU A 74 1.31 -5.17 3.60
C LEU A 74 0.82 -6.61 3.59
N ASP A 75 -0.49 -6.79 3.46
CA ASP A 75 -1.10 -8.09 3.29
C ASP A 75 -1.77 -8.12 1.90
N CYS A 76 -1.64 -9.25 1.21
CA CYS A 76 -2.38 -9.55 0.00
C CYS A 76 -3.52 -10.50 0.37
N LEU A 77 -4.73 -10.21 -0.07
CA LEU A 77 -5.89 -11.05 0.22
C LEU A 77 -6.92 -11.00 -0.89
N GLU A 78 -7.69 -12.08 -1.01
CA GLU A 78 -8.81 -12.13 -1.93
C GLU A 78 -9.84 -11.04 -1.62
N LYS A 79 -10.40 -10.42 -2.66
CA LYS A 79 -11.50 -9.46 -2.54
C LYS A 79 -12.70 -10.02 -1.76
N SER A 80 -12.90 -11.34 -1.78
CA SER A 80 -13.93 -12.07 -1.04
C SER A 80 -13.83 -11.88 0.48
N LEU A 81 -12.64 -11.60 1.01
CA LEU A 81 -12.37 -11.41 2.43
C LEU A 81 -12.64 -9.96 2.91
N LEU A 82 -12.96 -9.05 1.99
CA LEU A 82 -13.43 -7.70 2.32
C LEU A 82 -14.90 -7.74 2.74
N ILE A 83 -15.15 -7.31 3.98
CA ILE A 83 -16.47 -7.43 4.61
C ILE A 83 -17.32 -6.19 4.34
N THR A 84 -16.79 -5.01 4.64
CA THR A 84 -17.54 -3.75 4.52
C THR A 84 -16.63 -2.55 4.33
N LYS A 85 -17.10 -1.57 3.56
CA LYS A 85 -16.43 -0.28 3.40
C LYS A 85 -16.72 0.60 4.61
N LEU A 86 -15.68 1.16 5.22
CA LEU A 86 -15.79 2.16 6.29
C LEU A 86 -15.83 3.58 5.73
N GLY A 87 -15.00 3.85 4.72
CA GLY A 87 -14.89 5.20 4.17
C GLY A 87 -13.79 5.29 3.12
N GLN A 88 -13.30 6.52 2.94
CA GLN A 88 -12.24 6.84 1.99
C GLN A 88 -11.19 7.67 2.70
N LEU A 89 -9.93 7.39 2.39
CA LEU A 89 -8.80 8.15 2.89
C LEU A 89 -8.87 9.60 2.41
N SER A 90 -8.57 10.56 3.29
CA SER A 90 -8.54 11.97 2.91
C SER A 90 -7.37 12.26 1.95
N PRO A 91 -7.48 13.30 1.09
CA PRO A 91 -6.38 13.69 0.22
C PRO A 91 -5.10 14.06 0.99
N GLU A 92 -5.23 14.74 2.14
CA GLU A 92 -4.07 15.12 2.97
C GLU A 92 -3.36 13.88 3.53
N ASP A 93 -4.11 12.94 4.08
CA ASP A 93 -3.54 11.69 4.59
C ASP A 93 -2.93 10.86 3.44
N ALA A 94 -3.55 10.87 2.25
CA ALA A 94 -3.03 10.19 1.07
C ALA A 94 -1.68 10.76 0.60
N ASP A 95 -1.52 12.08 0.62
CA ASP A 95 -0.25 12.72 0.25
C ASP A 95 0.85 12.45 1.29
N ASN A 96 0.51 12.50 2.58
CA ASN A 96 1.43 12.11 3.66
C ASN A 96 1.87 10.64 3.53
N LEU A 97 0.94 9.73 3.24
CA LEU A 97 1.23 8.32 2.99
C LEU A 97 2.18 8.12 1.81
N ARG A 98 1.97 8.85 0.70
CA ARG A 98 2.85 8.80 -0.49
C ARG A 98 4.25 9.30 -0.16
N GLU A 99 4.37 10.38 0.60
CA GLU A 99 5.67 10.93 0.99
C GLU A 99 6.48 9.96 1.86
N VAL A 100 5.84 9.41 2.90
CA VAL A 100 6.46 8.41 3.79
C VAL A 100 6.86 7.16 3.00
N TRP A 101 5.99 6.69 2.11
CA TRP A 101 6.29 5.56 1.24
C TRP A 101 7.56 5.79 0.42
N ASN A 102 7.63 6.88 -0.33
CA ASN A 102 8.77 7.19 -1.20
C ASN A 102 10.08 7.38 -0.43
N THR A 103 9.99 7.89 0.79
CA THR A 103 11.15 8.18 1.63
C THR A 103 11.71 6.91 2.27
N HIS A 104 10.85 6.08 2.84
CA HIS A 104 11.25 5.00 3.74
C HIS A 104 11.12 3.59 3.17
N ILE A 105 10.31 3.39 2.12
CA ILE A 105 10.04 2.07 1.55
C ILE A 105 10.75 1.95 0.21
N LYS A 106 11.96 1.37 0.26
CA LYS A 106 12.78 1.11 -0.93
C LYS A 106 13.08 -0.38 -1.01
N PRO A 107 12.86 -1.02 -2.18
CA PRO A 107 13.30 -2.39 -2.38
C PRO A 107 14.81 -2.50 -2.19
N GLN A 108 15.25 -3.42 -1.33
CA GLN A 108 16.66 -3.65 -1.00
C GLN A 108 17.28 -4.74 -1.90
N PHE A 109 16.98 -4.70 -3.20
CA PHE A 109 17.61 -5.62 -4.15
C PHE A 109 19.09 -5.27 -4.22
N SER A 110 19.97 -6.20 -3.85
CA SER A 110 21.41 -5.99 -3.97
C SER A 110 21.79 -5.95 -5.45
N ASN A 111 22.30 -4.82 -5.92
CA ASN A 111 22.97 -4.75 -7.21
C ASN A 111 24.39 -5.33 -7.07
N ASN A 112 24.51 -6.64 -6.84
CA ASN A 112 25.75 -7.35 -7.14
C ASN A 112 25.66 -7.97 -8.53
N ALA A 113 25.61 -7.13 -9.56
CA ALA A 113 26.05 -7.47 -10.93
C ALA A 113 26.18 -6.21 -11.79
N ILE A 114 27.42 -5.97 -12.22
CA ILE A 114 27.83 -5.20 -13.40
C ILE A 114 27.77 -3.67 -13.25
N ALA A 115 28.95 -3.10 -13.11
CA ALA A 115 29.24 -1.71 -13.42
C ALA A 115 28.67 -1.36 -14.81
N PHE A 116 27.55 -0.62 -14.83
CA PHE A 116 27.18 0.15 -16.01
C PHE A 116 28.24 1.24 -16.17
N HIS A 117 29.23 0.95 -17.02
CA HIS A 117 30.13 1.96 -17.55
C HIS A 117 29.25 3.02 -18.22
N LYS A 118 29.13 4.20 -17.59
CA LYS A 118 28.50 5.38 -18.18
C LYS A 118 29.25 5.73 -19.47
N ILE A 119 28.77 5.26 -20.61
CA ILE A 119 29.14 5.87 -21.89
C ILE A 119 28.28 7.13 -22.00
N ASN A 120 28.87 8.23 -21.57
CA ASN A 120 28.35 9.56 -21.74
C ASN A 120 28.52 9.94 -23.23
N LYS A 121 27.45 9.86 -24.02
CA LYS A 121 27.36 10.58 -25.30
C LYS A 121 26.03 11.32 -25.34
N GLY A 122 26.11 12.63 -25.17
CA GLY A 122 24.98 13.52 -25.12
C GLY A 122 24.19 13.61 -26.42
N ARG A 123 22.92 13.96 -26.26
CA ARG A 123 22.21 14.88 -27.15
C ARG A 123 20.96 15.38 -26.42
N SER A 124 20.84 16.70 -26.31
CA SER A 124 19.61 17.39 -25.97
C SER A 124 18.55 17.14 -27.04
N LEU A 125 17.26 17.20 -26.67
CA LEU A 125 16.13 17.84 -27.35
C LEU A 125 14.80 17.43 -26.68
N TRP A 126 14.07 18.44 -26.20
CA TRP A 126 12.65 18.57 -25.81
C TRP A 126 11.70 17.35 -25.81
N GLY A 127 10.81 17.34 -24.80
CA GLY A 127 9.43 16.82 -24.93
C GLY A 127 9.00 15.90 -23.79
N GLY A 128 8.09 16.37 -22.94
CA GLY A 128 7.67 15.68 -21.72
C GLY A 128 6.84 14.41 -21.93
N SER A 129 6.83 13.57 -20.88
CA SER A 129 5.67 12.86 -20.32
C SER A 129 6.17 11.90 -19.25
N THR A 130 6.12 12.36 -18.00
CA THR A 130 6.16 11.53 -16.79
C THR A 130 4.93 10.63 -16.77
N PHE A 131 5.02 9.43 -17.35
CA PHE A 131 3.93 8.45 -17.27
C PHE A 131 4.37 6.97 -17.30
N TRP A 132 5.68 6.69 -17.35
CA TRP A 132 6.19 5.32 -17.50
C TRP A 132 7.17 4.94 -16.38
N GLU A 133 6.73 4.92 -15.12
CA GLU A 133 7.55 4.36 -14.04
C GLU A 133 6.76 3.68 -12.91
N TRP A 134 5.45 3.45 -13.10
CA TRP A 134 4.60 2.80 -12.09
C TRP A 134 4.22 1.36 -12.40
N ARG A 135 4.52 0.85 -13.60
CA ARG A 135 4.15 -0.54 -13.98
C ARG A 135 5.20 -1.60 -13.67
N SER A 136 6.43 -1.21 -13.29
CA SER A 136 7.55 -2.17 -13.20
C SER A 136 7.93 -2.58 -11.77
N PHE A 137 7.30 -2.02 -10.72
CA PHE A 137 7.86 -2.10 -9.36
C PHE A 137 7.10 -2.97 -8.35
N PHE A 138 6.00 -3.62 -8.74
CA PHE A 138 5.30 -4.57 -7.89
C PHE A 138 5.21 -5.94 -8.58
N PHE A 139 6.35 -6.59 -8.74
CA PHE A 139 6.40 -8.03 -8.95
C PHE A 139 6.72 -8.66 -7.59
N ILE A 140 5.69 -8.90 -6.77
CA ILE A 140 5.81 -9.75 -5.59
C ILE A 140 5.01 -11.02 -5.87
N SER A 141 5.78 -12.08 -6.12
CA SER A 141 5.45 -13.47 -5.83
C SER A 141 4.05 -13.95 -6.24
N SER A 142 3.94 -14.34 -7.51
CA SER A 142 3.11 -15.48 -7.90
C SER A 142 3.68 -16.74 -7.25
N ASN A 143 3.37 -16.92 -5.97
CA ASN A 143 3.21 -18.24 -5.39
C ASN A 143 1.88 -18.13 -4.66
N SER A 144 0.89 -18.73 -5.30
CA SER A 144 -0.47 -18.98 -4.85
C SER A 144 -0.65 -18.81 -3.34
N CYS A 145 -1.51 -17.88 -2.95
CA CYS A 145 -2.31 -18.07 -1.74
C CYS A 145 -3.20 -19.31 -1.91
#